data_AF-A0A8J1J4M0-F1
#
_entry.id   AF-A0A8J1J4M0-F1
#
_cell.length_a   1.000
_cell.length_b   1.000
_cell.length_c   1.000
_cell.angle_alpha   90.00
_cell.angle_beta   90.00
_cell.angle_gamma   90.00
#
_symmetry.space_group_name_H-M   'P 1'
#
loop_
_entity.id
_entity.type
_entity.pdbx_description
1 polymer ?
#
loop_
_entity_poly.entity_id
_entity_poly.type
_entity_poly.pdbx_seq_one_letter_code
_entity_poly.pdbx_strand_id
1 'polypeptide(L)'
;MVWNTQEGRIFLPPEKRLKIRDRVHKFQNRKFSSIKQGLEILGLFSAVLEAVPWGRAHMKDLQRYINSVWDHQKASLRRKLYVPPEIKKSLNWWLHPRNLSKGSALFPVPPLVITTDASGKGWGAHLGNLVEQGSWEKGIAHQAANSLELEAVWRALLAFKTIVKDQNVLIHTDNVATAYYINHQGGSRSKDLGMRVKKIMCWGEKNLKSILARHISGHSNIRADFLSRRLILPGEWSLDPETFLQICKVWGSPVIDLMASKYNAKHQRFFSLTAGQGEEAVDALAQSWDFSLAYIFPPIPMLARVIKKVALCSTEVILIAPAWPRRSWYSSLLQLSVSPPWPLPVKENLLHQGPIFHPNPAALQLTAWRLKGML
;
A
#
# COMPACT_ATOMS: atom_id res chain seq x y z
N MET A 1 -29.53 -22.42 5.03
CA MET A 1 -28.24 -22.28 5.76
C MET A 1 -28.55 -22.47 7.23
N VAL A 2 -27.56 -22.75 8.09
CA VAL A 2 -27.76 -22.80 9.54
C VAL A 2 -27.18 -21.53 10.13
N TRP A 3 -28.02 -20.70 10.73
CA TRP A 3 -27.63 -19.44 11.35
C TRP A 3 -27.40 -19.70 12.83
N ASN A 4 -26.15 -19.59 13.29
CA ASN A 4 -25.81 -19.70 14.70
C ASN A 4 -25.56 -18.29 15.24
N THR A 5 -26.56 -17.72 15.92
CA THR A 5 -26.50 -16.38 16.49
C THR A 5 -25.60 -16.29 17.72
N GLN A 6 -25.42 -17.40 18.47
CA GLN A 6 -24.52 -17.46 19.62
C GLN A 6 -23.05 -17.39 19.17
N GLU A 7 -22.69 -18.12 18.11
CA GLU A 7 -21.35 -18.05 17.53
C GLU A 7 -21.17 -16.88 16.56
N GLY A 8 -22.25 -16.21 16.16
CA GLY A 8 -22.23 -15.15 15.15
C GLY A 8 -21.75 -15.66 13.78
N ARG A 9 -22.18 -16.85 13.37
CA ARG A 9 -21.72 -17.52 12.12
C ARG A 9 -22.84 -18.18 11.33
N ILE A 10 -22.62 -18.27 10.01
CA ILE A 10 -23.48 -18.99 9.08
C ILE A 10 -22.77 -20.24 8.60
N PHE A 11 -23.42 -21.39 8.75
CA PHE A 11 -22.91 -22.69 8.35
C PHE A 11 -23.74 -23.33 7.24
N LEU A 12 -23.09 -24.22 6.50
CA LEU A 12 -23.78 -25.06 5.52
C LEU A 12 -24.38 -26.30 6.22
N PRO A 13 -25.68 -26.61 6.04
CA PRO A 13 -26.31 -27.78 6.64
C PRO A 13 -25.61 -29.10 6.24
N PRO A 14 -25.54 -30.12 7.13
CA PRO A 14 -24.94 -31.43 6.84
C PRO A 14 -25.39 -32.04 5.52
N GLU A 15 -26.69 -32.04 5.24
CA GLU A 15 -27.27 -32.60 4.01
C GLU A 15 -26.77 -31.90 2.74
N LYS A 16 -26.69 -30.56 2.76
CA LYS A 16 -26.14 -29.80 1.62
C LYS A 16 -24.66 -30.09 1.41
N ARG A 17 -23.89 -30.28 2.49
CA ARG A 17 -22.46 -30.66 2.41
C ARG A 17 -22.30 -32.02 1.73
N LEU A 18 -23.07 -33.02 2.14
CA LEU A 18 -23.06 -34.35 1.53
C LEU A 18 -23.47 -34.30 0.06
N LYS A 19 -24.57 -33.61 -0.26
CA LYS A 19 -25.05 -33.44 -1.64
C LYS A 19 -23.99 -32.84 -2.57
N ILE A 20 -23.27 -31.81 -2.12
CA ILE A 20 -22.18 -31.21 -2.91
C ILE A 20 -21.06 -32.23 -3.13
N ARG A 21 -20.59 -32.89 -2.06
CA ARG A 21 -19.50 -33.86 -2.14
C ARG A 21 -19.84 -35.02 -3.08
N ASP A 22 -21.05 -35.56 -2.98
CA ASP A 22 -21.51 -36.67 -3.83
C ASP A 22 -21.59 -36.27 -5.31
N ARG A 23 -22.14 -35.09 -5.60
CA ARG A 23 -22.26 -34.56 -6.96
C ARG A 23 -20.89 -34.32 -7.59
N VAL A 24 -19.98 -33.70 -6.85
CA VAL A 24 -18.61 -33.42 -7.30
C VAL A 24 -17.83 -34.73 -7.51
N HIS A 25 -17.92 -35.66 -6.56
CA HIS A 25 -17.23 -36.96 -6.65
C HIS A 25 -17.70 -37.76 -7.88
N LYS A 26 -19.02 -37.86 -8.10
CA LYS A 26 -19.59 -38.52 -9.29
C LYS A 26 -19.17 -37.82 -10.58
N PHE A 27 -19.10 -36.49 -10.61
CA PHE A 27 -18.74 -35.72 -11.80
C PHE A 27 -17.28 -35.88 -12.23
N GLN A 28 -16.34 -35.95 -11.28
CA GLN A 28 -14.91 -36.03 -11.60
C GLN A 28 -14.38 -37.47 -11.86
N ASN A 29 -15.09 -38.49 -11.37
CA ASN A 29 -14.67 -39.89 -11.47
C ASN A 29 -15.26 -40.64 -12.67
N ARG A 30 -16.22 -40.04 -13.38
CA ARG A 30 -16.71 -40.59 -14.65
C ARG A 30 -15.70 -40.36 -15.77
N LYS A 31 -15.63 -41.30 -16.72
CA LYS A 31 -14.84 -41.13 -17.97
C LYS A 31 -15.29 -39.89 -18.75
N PHE A 32 -16.60 -39.66 -18.82
CA PHE A 32 -17.21 -38.44 -19.34
C PHE A 32 -18.39 -38.02 -18.48
N SER A 33 -18.47 -36.73 -18.17
CA SER A 33 -19.64 -36.08 -17.59
C SER A 33 -20.36 -35.27 -18.67
N SER A 34 -21.45 -34.57 -18.36
CA SER A 34 -22.10 -33.65 -19.30
C SER A 34 -21.92 -32.18 -18.92
N ILE A 35 -22.05 -31.27 -19.89
CA ILE A 35 -22.10 -29.83 -19.63
C ILE A 35 -23.21 -29.50 -18.62
N LYS A 36 -24.39 -30.12 -18.77
CA LYS A 36 -25.50 -29.97 -17.82
C LYS A 36 -25.07 -30.24 -16.38
N GLN A 37 -24.37 -31.34 -16.14
CA GLN A 37 -23.89 -31.69 -14.80
C GLN A 37 -22.88 -30.68 -14.26
N GLY A 38 -22.00 -30.15 -15.13
CA GLY A 38 -21.06 -29.10 -14.76
C GLY A 38 -21.75 -27.80 -14.34
N LEU A 39 -22.76 -27.37 -15.10
CA LEU A 39 -23.58 -26.20 -14.78
C LEU A 39 -24.42 -26.39 -13.51
N GLU A 40 -24.99 -27.59 -13.30
CA GLU A 40 -25.70 -27.93 -12.06
C GLU A 40 -24.77 -27.83 -10.84
N ILE A 41 -23.52 -28.28 -10.95
CA ILE A 41 -22.50 -28.15 -9.89
C ILE A 41 -22.16 -26.68 -9.64
N LEU A 42 -21.98 -25.87 -10.68
CA LEU A 42 -21.76 -24.43 -10.53
C LEU A 42 -22.95 -23.75 -9.84
N GLY A 43 -24.18 -24.15 -10.15
CA GLY A 43 -25.38 -23.69 -9.46
C GLY A 43 -25.39 -24.06 -7.98
N LEU A 44 -24.99 -25.29 -7.64
CA LEU A 44 -24.84 -25.74 -6.26
C LEU A 44 -23.77 -24.94 -5.51
N PHE A 45 -22.63 -24.65 -6.13
CA PHE A 45 -21.57 -23.81 -5.54
C PHE A 45 -22.06 -22.39 -5.28
N SER A 46 -22.69 -21.76 -6.27
CA SER A 46 -23.25 -20.41 -6.15
C SER A 46 -24.23 -20.28 -4.99
N ALA A 47 -25.08 -21.30 -4.78
CA ALA A 47 -26.10 -21.31 -3.73
C ALA A 47 -25.54 -21.42 -2.28
N VAL A 48 -24.22 -21.63 -2.12
CA VAL A 48 -23.59 -21.81 -0.80
C VAL A 48 -22.46 -20.82 -0.51
N LEU A 49 -22.19 -19.87 -1.43
CA LEU A 49 -21.03 -18.97 -1.31
C LEU A 49 -21.04 -18.09 -0.06
N GLU A 50 -22.22 -17.72 0.45
CA GLU A 50 -22.34 -16.95 1.69
C GLU A 50 -21.82 -17.72 2.91
N ALA A 51 -21.95 -19.06 2.92
CA ALA A 51 -21.56 -19.92 4.04
C ALA A 51 -20.21 -20.63 3.82
N VAL A 52 -19.60 -20.52 2.63
CA VAL A 52 -18.37 -21.22 2.26
C VAL A 52 -17.29 -20.18 1.86
N PRO A 53 -16.48 -19.73 2.82
CA PRO A 53 -15.38 -18.80 2.56
C PRO A 53 -14.47 -19.33 1.45
N TRP A 54 -14.00 -18.45 0.57
CA TRP A 54 -13.13 -18.76 -0.58
C TRP A 54 -13.74 -19.71 -1.64
N GLY A 55 -14.97 -20.21 -1.44
CA GLY A 55 -15.64 -21.07 -2.41
C GLY A 55 -15.78 -20.39 -3.78
N ARG A 56 -15.97 -19.07 -3.80
CA ARG A 56 -16.11 -18.33 -5.06
C ARG A 56 -14.84 -18.43 -5.92
N ALA A 57 -13.65 -18.37 -5.33
CA ALA A 57 -12.39 -18.57 -6.05
C ALA A 57 -12.30 -20.00 -6.64
N HIS A 58 -12.63 -21.02 -5.83
CA HIS A 58 -12.54 -22.44 -6.20
C HIS A 58 -13.63 -22.94 -7.16
N MET A 59 -14.66 -22.12 -7.46
CA MET A 59 -15.59 -22.42 -8.56
C MET A 59 -15.15 -21.83 -9.91
N LYS A 60 -14.23 -20.84 -9.92
CA LYS A 60 -13.85 -20.12 -11.16
C LYS A 60 -13.13 -20.99 -12.17
N ASP A 61 -12.36 -21.98 -11.73
CA ASP A 61 -11.65 -22.88 -12.64
C ASP A 61 -12.64 -23.72 -13.45
N LEU A 62 -13.64 -24.33 -12.81
CA LEU A 62 -14.70 -25.05 -13.50
C LEU A 62 -15.51 -24.12 -14.41
N GLN A 63 -15.86 -22.92 -13.94
CA GLN A 63 -16.61 -21.94 -14.73
C GLN A 63 -15.88 -21.54 -16.01
N ARG A 64 -14.58 -21.22 -15.91
CA ARG A 64 -13.75 -20.88 -17.07
C ARG A 64 -13.58 -22.05 -18.02
N TYR A 65 -13.40 -23.25 -17.49
CA TYR A 65 -13.25 -24.45 -18.31
C TYR A 65 -14.51 -24.71 -19.14
N ILE A 66 -15.69 -24.70 -18.52
CA ILE A 66 -16.96 -24.88 -19.24
C ILE A 66 -17.11 -23.81 -20.32
N ASN A 67 -16.86 -22.53 -19.99
CA ASN A 67 -16.94 -21.44 -20.96
C ASN A 67 -15.96 -21.58 -22.14
N SER A 68 -14.83 -22.26 -21.95
CA SER A 68 -13.85 -22.49 -23.03
C SER A 68 -14.19 -23.66 -23.97
N VAL A 69 -15.05 -24.60 -23.53
CA VAL A 69 -15.34 -25.83 -24.28
C VAL A 69 -16.80 -25.96 -24.71
N TRP A 70 -17.65 -25.03 -24.28
CA TRP A 70 -19.08 -25.04 -24.57
C TRP A 70 -19.57 -23.66 -24.99
N ASP A 71 -20.12 -23.63 -26.21
CA ASP A 71 -20.88 -22.50 -26.73
C ASP A 71 -22.39 -22.82 -26.59
N HIS A 72 -23.07 -22.04 -25.76
CA HIS A 72 -24.50 -22.19 -25.48
C HIS A 72 -25.40 -22.05 -26.72
N GLN A 73 -24.93 -21.38 -27.78
CA GLN A 73 -25.69 -21.21 -29.02
C GLN A 73 -25.52 -22.40 -29.97
N LYS A 74 -24.44 -23.17 -29.85
CA LYS A 74 -24.03 -24.17 -30.85
C LYS A 74 -24.00 -25.61 -30.34
N ALA A 75 -24.05 -25.82 -29.03
CA ALA A 75 -23.83 -27.13 -28.44
C ALA A 75 -24.86 -27.51 -27.38
N SER A 76 -25.35 -28.75 -27.46
CA SER A 76 -26.29 -29.33 -26.49
C SER A 76 -25.68 -29.45 -25.08
N LEU A 77 -26.51 -29.23 -24.08
CA LEU A 77 -26.20 -29.49 -22.66
C LEU A 77 -25.82 -30.95 -22.37
N ARG A 78 -26.21 -31.90 -23.23
CA ARG A 78 -25.86 -33.33 -23.10
C ARG A 78 -24.47 -33.66 -23.66
N ARG A 79 -23.77 -32.70 -24.27
CA ARG A 79 -22.40 -32.88 -24.79
C ARG A 79 -21.50 -33.47 -23.71
N LYS A 80 -20.75 -34.51 -24.09
CA LYS A 80 -19.77 -35.16 -23.23
C LYS A 80 -18.64 -34.16 -22.91
N LEU A 81 -18.31 -34.08 -21.63
CA LEU A 81 -17.28 -33.24 -21.04
C LEU A 81 -16.27 -34.14 -20.35
N TYR A 82 -15.03 -34.10 -20.82
CA TYR A 82 -13.90 -34.65 -20.09
C TYR A 82 -13.50 -33.67 -18.98
N VAL A 83 -13.13 -34.15 -17.80
CA VAL A 83 -12.69 -33.27 -16.69
C VAL A 83 -11.17 -33.38 -16.55
N PRO A 84 -10.40 -32.35 -16.98
CA PRO A 84 -8.95 -32.41 -16.94
C PRO A 84 -8.42 -32.38 -15.50
N PRO A 85 -7.20 -32.90 -15.25
CA PRO A 85 -6.59 -32.96 -13.92
C PRO A 85 -6.57 -31.62 -13.17
N GLU A 86 -6.30 -30.51 -13.88
CA GLU A 86 -6.30 -29.16 -13.30
C GLU A 86 -7.66 -28.76 -12.71
N ILE A 87 -8.75 -29.16 -13.37
CA ILE A 87 -10.11 -28.90 -12.87
C ILE A 87 -10.44 -29.83 -11.71
N LYS A 88 -9.98 -31.09 -11.75
CA LYS A 88 -10.13 -32.02 -10.61
C LYS A 88 -9.43 -31.48 -9.36
N LYS A 89 -8.27 -30.83 -9.50
CA LYS A 89 -7.57 -30.19 -8.37
C LYS A 89 -8.44 -29.11 -7.70
N SER A 90 -9.09 -28.26 -8.48
CA SER A 90 -10.04 -27.26 -7.96
C SER A 90 -11.28 -27.91 -7.34
N LEU A 91 -11.78 -29.00 -7.92
CA LEU A 91 -12.94 -29.73 -7.40
C LEU A 91 -12.63 -30.49 -6.10
N ASN A 92 -11.41 -31.00 -5.93
CA ASN A 92 -10.97 -31.68 -4.71
C ASN A 92 -11.03 -30.76 -3.49
N TRP A 93 -10.86 -29.44 -3.68
CA TRP A 93 -11.08 -28.46 -2.62
C TRP A 93 -12.50 -28.55 -2.03
N TRP A 94 -13.52 -28.72 -2.88
CA TRP A 94 -14.92 -28.87 -2.47
C TRP A 94 -15.23 -30.22 -1.84
N LEU A 95 -14.36 -31.21 -1.99
CA LEU A 95 -14.52 -32.53 -1.36
C LEU A 95 -14.02 -32.56 0.09
N HIS A 96 -13.18 -31.61 0.47
CA HIS A 96 -12.56 -31.56 1.79
C HIS A 96 -13.60 -31.11 2.86
N PRO A 97 -13.91 -31.94 3.88
CA PRO A 97 -14.98 -31.64 4.85
C PRO A 97 -14.80 -30.28 5.56
N ARG A 98 -13.56 -29.97 5.95
CA ARG A 98 -13.20 -28.72 6.65
C ARG A 98 -13.59 -27.45 5.88
N ASN A 99 -13.50 -27.47 4.54
CA ASN A 99 -13.79 -26.29 3.72
C ASN A 99 -15.29 -25.97 3.73
N LEU A 100 -16.13 -27.01 3.73
CA LEU A 100 -17.59 -26.87 3.76
C LEU A 100 -18.16 -26.66 5.17
N SER A 101 -17.41 -26.99 6.21
CA SER A 101 -17.83 -26.85 7.61
C SER A 101 -17.33 -25.58 8.27
N LYS A 102 -16.40 -24.82 7.64
CA LYS A 102 -15.77 -23.64 8.26
C LYS A 102 -16.80 -22.59 8.64
N GLY A 103 -17.78 -22.30 7.77
CA GLY A 103 -18.77 -21.24 7.97
C GLY A 103 -18.19 -19.83 7.86
N SER A 104 -19.06 -18.87 7.63
CA SER A 104 -18.72 -17.45 7.48
C SER A 104 -19.19 -16.63 8.68
N ALA A 105 -18.57 -15.47 8.90
CA ALA A 105 -19.05 -14.53 9.92
C ALA A 105 -20.44 -13.99 9.55
N LEU A 106 -21.32 -13.91 10.53
CA LEU A 106 -22.68 -13.38 10.38
C LEU A 106 -22.69 -11.84 10.35
N PHE A 107 -21.82 -11.24 11.16
CA PHE A 107 -21.73 -9.80 11.33
C PHE A 107 -20.46 -9.25 10.67
N PRO A 108 -20.48 -7.98 10.21
CA PRO A 108 -19.28 -7.31 9.72
C PRO A 108 -18.22 -7.25 10.82
N VAL A 109 -17.05 -7.82 10.56
CA VAL A 109 -15.88 -7.65 11.42
C VAL A 109 -15.06 -6.49 10.88
N PRO A 110 -14.65 -5.51 11.71
CA PRO A 110 -13.81 -4.40 11.27
C PRO A 110 -12.57 -4.91 10.52
N PRO A 111 -12.36 -4.52 9.25
CA PRO A 111 -11.22 -4.97 8.48
C PRO A 111 -10.02 -4.04 8.68
N LEU A 112 -8.81 -4.58 8.48
CA LEU A 112 -7.66 -3.77 8.17
C LEU A 112 -7.83 -3.19 6.76
N VAL A 113 -7.75 -1.87 6.65
CA VAL A 113 -7.91 -1.17 5.38
C VAL A 113 -6.53 -0.91 4.78
N ILE A 114 -6.33 -1.43 3.58
CA ILE A 114 -5.15 -1.15 2.76
C ILE A 114 -5.63 -0.36 1.56
N THR A 115 -5.06 0.82 1.36
CA THR A 115 -5.31 1.60 0.15
C THR A 115 -4.16 1.42 -0.81
N THR A 116 -4.45 1.18 -2.08
CA THR A 116 -3.45 0.94 -3.12
C THR A 116 -3.69 1.81 -4.34
N ASP A 117 -2.62 2.07 -5.08
CA ASP A 117 -2.64 2.76 -6.36
C ASP A 117 -1.49 2.27 -7.25
N ALA A 118 -1.72 2.28 -8.56
CA ALA A 118 -0.72 1.96 -9.56
C ALA A 118 -0.56 3.10 -10.58
N SER A 119 0.68 3.47 -10.87
CA SER A 119 1.01 4.39 -11.96
C SER A 119 1.82 3.69 -13.05
N GLY A 120 2.17 4.41 -14.12
CA GLY A 120 3.12 3.89 -15.11
C GLY A 120 4.56 3.71 -14.58
N LYS A 121 4.89 4.30 -13.42
CA LYS A 121 6.25 4.26 -12.84
C LYS A 121 6.41 3.20 -11.75
N GLY A 122 5.38 3.01 -10.93
CA GLY A 122 5.42 2.15 -9.77
C GLY A 122 4.07 1.95 -9.11
N TRP A 123 4.11 1.42 -7.90
CA TRP A 123 2.94 1.21 -7.04
C TRP A 123 3.16 1.86 -5.68
N GLY A 124 2.04 2.22 -5.07
CA GLY A 124 1.98 2.79 -3.74
C GLY A 124 0.89 2.11 -2.93
N ALA A 125 1.15 1.93 -1.64
CA ALA A 125 0.17 1.41 -0.70
C ALA A 125 0.34 2.00 0.68
N HIS A 126 -0.76 2.11 1.42
CA HIS A 126 -0.71 2.48 2.83
C HIS A 126 -1.72 1.71 3.68
N LEU A 127 -1.35 1.48 4.93
CA LEU A 127 -2.15 0.86 5.99
C LEU A 127 -2.00 1.74 7.23
N GLY A 128 -3.02 2.58 7.51
CA GLY A 128 -2.90 3.62 8.54
C GLY A 128 -1.74 4.57 8.23
N ASN A 129 -0.75 4.64 9.15
CA ASN A 129 0.45 5.45 9.00
C ASN A 129 1.61 4.70 8.30
N LEU A 130 1.48 3.38 8.11
CA LEU A 130 2.47 2.59 7.39
C LEU A 130 2.29 2.79 5.89
N VAL A 131 3.41 2.91 5.19
CA VAL A 131 3.46 3.14 3.74
C VAL A 131 4.46 2.19 3.13
N GLU A 132 4.13 1.69 1.95
CA GLU A 132 4.96 0.81 1.14
C GLU A 132 4.86 1.25 -0.31
N GLN A 133 5.96 1.18 -1.04
CA GLN A 133 6.03 1.64 -2.43
C GLN A 133 7.13 0.89 -3.18
N GLY A 134 7.06 0.92 -4.51
CA GLY A 134 8.18 0.43 -5.32
C GLY A 134 8.00 0.72 -6.80
N SER A 135 9.14 0.78 -7.51
CA SER A 135 9.14 0.91 -8.95
C SER A 135 8.80 -0.41 -9.63
N TRP A 136 8.25 -0.33 -10.84
CA TRP A 136 8.03 -1.53 -11.65
C TRP A 136 9.35 -2.12 -12.16
N GLU A 137 9.45 -3.45 -12.11
CA GLU A 137 10.51 -4.18 -12.81
C GLU A 137 10.34 -4.04 -14.33
N LYS A 138 11.45 -4.15 -15.08
CA LYS A 138 11.45 -4.09 -16.55
C LYS A 138 10.45 -5.12 -17.10
N GLY A 139 9.46 -4.65 -17.86
CA GLY A 139 8.40 -5.48 -18.47
C GLY A 139 7.04 -5.42 -17.77
N ILE A 140 6.97 -5.08 -16.47
CA ILE A 140 5.68 -4.88 -15.78
C ILE A 140 5.07 -3.53 -16.18
N ALA A 141 5.89 -2.48 -16.30
CA ALA A 141 5.45 -1.12 -16.60
C ALA A 141 4.63 -0.96 -17.91
N HIS A 142 4.76 -1.90 -18.86
CA HIS A 142 4.03 -1.87 -20.14
C HIS A 142 2.69 -2.63 -20.11
N GLN A 143 2.30 -3.16 -18.96
CA GLN A 143 1.03 -3.87 -18.81
C GLN A 143 -0.15 -2.89 -18.78
N ALA A 144 -1.35 -3.41 -19.06
CA ALA A 144 -2.57 -2.64 -18.99
C ALA A 144 -2.80 -2.11 -17.56
N ALA A 145 -3.41 -0.93 -17.43
CA ALA A 145 -3.65 -0.27 -16.14
C ALA A 145 -4.33 -1.20 -15.12
N ASN A 146 -5.39 -1.91 -15.49
CA ASN A 146 -6.09 -2.87 -14.60
C ASN A 146 -5.16 -4.00 -14.10
N SER A 147 -4.17 -4.40 -14.89
CA SER A 147 -3.19 -5.43 -14.50
C SER A 147 -2.19 -4.87 -13.50
N LEU A 148 -1.76 -3.61 -13.67
CA LEU A 148 -0.90 -2.90 -12.72
C LEU A 148 -1.61 -2.67 -11.38
N GLU A 149 -2.88 -2.33 -11.40
CA GLU A 149 -3.70 -2.15 -10.20
C GLU A 149 -3.80 -3.43 -9.36
N LEU A 150 -4.08 -4.57 -10.00
CA LEU A 150 -4.07 -5.87 -9.32
C LEU A 150 -2.67 -6.26 -8.83
N GLU A 151 -1.61 -5.84 -9.54
CA GLU A 151 -0.23 -6.06 -9.10
C GLU A 151 0.10 -5.19 -7.88
N ALA A 152 -0.37 -3.95 -7.82
CA ALA A 152 -0.22 -3.08 -6.64
C ALA A 152 -0.90 -3.71 -5.41
N VAL A 153 -2.11 -4.26 -5.58
CA VAL A 153 -2.77 -5.04 -4.51
C VAL A 153 -1.94 -6.23 -4.08
N TRP A 154 -1.41 -7.01 -5.03
CA TRP A 154 -0.55 -8.16 -4.72
C TRP A 154 0.69 -7.76 -3.92
N ARG A 155 1.38 -6.70 -4.33
CA ARG A 155 2.60 -6.21 -3.66
C ARG A 155 2.30 -5.64 -2.28
N ALA A 156 1.21 -4.88 -2.13
CA ALA A 156 0.75 -4.38 -0.83
C ALA A 156 0.47 -5.51 0.17
N LEU A 157 -0.24 -6.56 -0.26
CA LEU A 157 -0.51 -7.73 0.58
C LEU A 157 0.77 -8.45 1.03
N LEU A 158 1.79 -8.52 0.18
CA LEU A 158 3.09 -9.09 0.55
C LEU A 158 3.87 -8.19 1.50
N ALA A 159 3.89 -6.87 1.26
CA ALA A 159 4.61 -5.92 2.09
C ALA A 159 4.04 -5.87 3.51
N PHE A 160 2.71 -5.88 3.65
CA PHE A 160 2.03 -5.91 4.94
C PHE A 160 1.76 -7.33 5.47
N LYS A 161 2.39 -8.38 4.91
CA LYS A 161 2.08 -9.80 5.21
C LYS A 161 2.03 -10.12 6.71
N THR A 162 2.98 -9.58 7.48
CA THR A 162 3.08 -9.84 8.93
C THR A 162 1.90 -9.26 9.70
N ILE A 163 1.37 -8.12 9.25
CA ILE A 163 0.28 -7.37 9.88
C ILE A 163 -1.09 -7.93 9.48
N VAL A 164 -1.25 -8.28 8.20
CA VAL A 164 -2.54 -8.77 7.68
C VAL A 164 -2.81 -10.24 8.00
N LYS A 165 -1.84 -10.94 8.58
CA LYS A 165 -1.95 -12.37 8.87
C LYS A 165 -3.14 -12.66 9.79
N ASP A 166 -4.00 -13.56 9.34
CA ASP A 166 -5.23 -13.98 10.02
C ASP A 166 -6.20 -12.81 10.32
N GLN A 167 -6.18 -11.76 9.48
CA GLN A 167 -7.07 -10.61 9.57
C GLN A 167 -8.11 -10.57 8.43
N ASN A 168 -9.17 -9.80 8.64
CA ASN A 168 -10.08 -9.39 7.57
C ASN A 168 -9.46 -8.18 6.87
N VAL A 169 -9.31 -8.23 5.55
CA VAL A 169 -8.66 -7.16 4.78
C VAL A 169 -9.67 -6.52 3.83
N LEU A 170 -9.70 -5.19 3.83
CA LEU A 170 -10.44 -4.39 2.86
C LEU A 170 -9.45 -3.59 2.02
N ILE A 171 -9.46 -3.85 0.71
CA ILE A 171 -8.66 -3.10 -0.26
C ILE A 171 -9.44 -1.88 -0.72
N HIS A 172 -8.92 -0.68 -0.50
CA HIS A 172 -9.36 0.53 -1.14
C HIS A 172 -8.55 0.75 -2.43
N THR A 173 -9.24 0.96 -3.54
CA THR A 173 -8.66 1.23 -4.87
C THR A 173 -9.58 2.18 -5.62
N ASP A 174 -9.05 3.03 -6.48
CA ASP A 174 -9.83 3.86 -7.39
C ASP A 174 -10.18 3.13 -8.71
N ASN A 175 -9.72 1.88 -8.87
CA ASN A 175 -10.00 1.07 -10.04
C ASN A 175 -11.21 0.15 -9.81
N VAL A 176 -12.33 0.49 -10.47
CA VAL A 176 -13.59 -0.29 -10.40
C VAL A 176 -13.39 -1.74 -10.84
N ALA A 177 -12.55 -1.99 -11.86
CA ALA A 177 -12.29 -3.35 -12.33
C ALA A 177 -11.56 -4.17 -11.25
N THR A 178 -10.53 -3.61 -10.63
CA THR A 178 -9.80 -4.23 -9.50
C THR A 178 -10.75 -4.58 -8.36
N ALA A 179 -11.59 -3.62 -7.94
CA ALA A 179 -12.58 -3.86 -6.89
C ALA A 179 -13.56 -4.98 -7.27
N TYR A 180 -14.07 -4.96 -8.50
CA TYR A 180 -14.96 -6.00 -9.03
C TYR A 180 -14.28 -7.37 -9.00
N TYR A 181 -13.06 -7.48 -9.51
CA TYR A 181 -12.32 -8.73 -9.65
C TYR A 181 -11.98 -9.36 -8.28
N ILE A 182 -11.63 -8.55 -7.27
CA ILE A 182 -11.39 -9.02 -5.90
C ILE A 182 -12.69 -9.52 -5.28
N ASN A 183 -13.77 -8.73 -5.31
CA ASN A 183 -15.05 -9.10 -4.69
C ASN A 183 -15.69 -10.34 -5.35
N HIS A 184 -15.51 -10.50 -6.66
CA HIS A 184 -16.00 -11.67 -7.40
C HIS A 184 -14.98 -12.82 -7.40
N GLN A 185 -13.85 -12.66 -6.72
CA GLN A 185 -12.76 -13.63 -6.61
C GLN A 185 -12.33 -14.19 -7.97
N GLY A 186 -12.30 -13.32 -8.98
CA GLY A 186 -11.93 -13.62 -10.36
C GLY A 186 -12.94 -13.10 -11.37
N GLY A 187 -12.66 -13.31 -12.65
CA GLY A 187 -13.52 -12.92 -13.76
C GLY A 187 -13.29 -13.79 -14.99
N SER A 188 -14.27 -13.80 -15.90
CA SER A 188 -14.24 -14.61 -17.14
C SER A 188 -13.80 -13.82 -18.37
N ARG A 189 -13.78 -12.48 -18.30
CA ARG A 189 -13.54 -11.61 -19.47
C ARG A 189 -12.07 -11.51 -19.86
N SER A 190 -11.17 -11.44 -18.88
CA SER A 190 -9.72 -11.37 -19.11
C SER A 190 -9.00 -12.51 -18.42
N LYS A 191 -8.23 -13.28 -19.21
CA LYS A 191 -7.40 -14.39 -18.73
C LYS A 191 -6.28 -13.88 -17.82
N ASP A 192 -5.62 -12.78 -18.17
CA ASP A 192 -4.54 -12.17 -17.38
C ASP A 192 -5.04 -11.75 -15.99
N LEU A 193 -6.08 -10.90 -15.94
CA LEU A 193 -6.66 -10.43 -14.67
C LEU A 193 -7.17 -11.62 -13.84
N GLY A 194 -7.79 -12.62 -14.48
CA GLY A 194 -8.23 -13.84 -13.81
C GLY A 194 -7.09 -14.68 -13.21
N MET A 195 -5.91 -14.71 -13.83
CA MET A 195 -4.72 -15.39 -13.27
C MET A 195 -4.13 -14.62 -12.09
N ARG A 196 -4.05 -13.28 -12.19
CA ARG A 196 -3.58 -12.41 -11.09
C ARG A 196 -4.45 -12.55 -9.85
N VAL A 197 -5.77 -12.49 -10.03
CA VAL A 197 -6.70 -12.68 -8.91
C VAL A 197 -6.61 -14.09 -8.35
N LYS A 198 -6.47 -15.12 -9.19
CA LYS A 198 -6.24 -16.49 -8.69
C LYS A 198 -5.01 -16.56 -7.79
N LYS A 199 -3.91 -15.88 -8.15
CA LYS A 199 -2.70 -15.77 -7.31
C LYS A 199 -3.01 -15.10 -5.97
N ILE A 200 -3.71 -13.96 -5.99
CA ILE A 200 -4.15 -13.24 -4.78
C ILE A 200 -5.03 -14.15 -3.90
N MET A 201 -6.01 -14.84 -4.47
CA MET A 201 -6.94 -15.70 -3.73
C MET A 201 -6.24 -16.92 -3.12
N CYS A 202 -5.35 -17.59 -3.87
CA CYS A 202 -4.59 -18.73 -3.36
C CYS A 202 -3.66 -18.35 -2.19
N TRP A 203 -3.10 -17.14 -2.22
CA TRP A 203 -2.31 -16.63 -1.11
C TRP A 203 -3.20 -16.16 0.05
N GLY A 204 -4.29 -15.44 -0.27
CA GLY A 204 -5.24 -14.90 0.69
C GLY A 204 -5.88 -15.99 1.54
N GLU A 205 -6.29 -17.11 0.93
CA GLU A 205 -6.86 -18.25 1.65
C GLU A 205 -5.93 -18.81 2.74
N LYS A 206 -4.62 -18.72 2.54
CA LYS A 206 -3.61 -19.24 3.47
C LYS A 206 -3.18 -18.23 4.53
N ASN A 207 -3.41 -16.94 4.31
CA ASN A 207 -2.85 -15.87 5.14
C ASN A 207 -3.90 -14.94 5.73
N LEU A 208 -5.14 -14.91 5.23
CA LEU A 208 -6.18 -13.96 5.61
C LEU A 208 -7.44 -14.69 6.09
N LYS A 209 -8.22 -14.04 6.96
CA LYS A 209 -9.59 -14.48 7.27
C LYS A 209 -10.52 -14.23 6.10
N SER A 210 -10.43 -13.04 5.50
CA SER A 210 -11.21 -12.64 4.33
C SER A 210 -10.51 -11.50 3.58
N ILE A 211 -10.87 -11.33 2.31
CA ILE A 211 -10.47 -10.18 1.49
C ILE A 211 -11.68 -9.64 0.74
N LEU A 212 -11.87 -8.33 0.81
CA LEU A 212 -12.86 -7.57 0.05
C LEU A 212 -12.18 -6.34 -0.56
N ALA A 213 -12.85 -5.70 -1.51
CA ALA A 213 -12.42 -4.43 -2.08
C ALA A 213 -13.56 -3.43 -2.13
N ARG A 214 -13.23 -2.15 -1.97
CA ARG A 214 -14.15 -1.02 -2.12
C ARG A 214 -13.51 -0.01 -3.06
N HIS A 215 -14.29 0.39 -4.06
CA HIS A 215 -13.92 1.50 -4.92
C HIS A 215 -14.01 2.80 -4.12
N ILE A 216 -12.97 3.63 -4.18
CA ILE A 216 -12.92 4.98 -3.63
C ILE A 216 -12.70 5.99 -4.76
N SER A 217 -13.08 7.25 -4.57
CA SER A 217 -12.74 8.28 -5.57
C SER A 217 -11.23 8.54 -5.60
N GLY A 218 -10.67 8.83 -6.77
CA GLY A 218 -9.26 9.21 -6.90
C GLY A 218 -8.88 10.42 -6.03
N HIS A 219 -9.81 11.36 -5.82
CA HIS A 219 -9.63 12.48 -4.89
C HIS A 219 -9.43 12.06 -3.42
N SER A 220 -9.91 10.87 -3.04
CA SER A 220 -9.68 10.31 -1.71
C SER A 220 -8.41 9.44 -1.65
N ASN A 221 -7.83 9.08 -2.80
CA ASN A 221 -6.69 8.17 -2.93
C ASN A 221 -5.32 8.89 -2.93
N ILE A 222 -5.24 10.07 -2.32
CA ILE A 222 -4.09 11.00 -2.47
C ILE A 222 -2.77 10.36 -2.04
N ARG A 223 -2.76 9.61 -0.93
CA ARG A 223 -1.53 9.02 -0.38
C ARG A 223 -1.00 7.90 -1.26
N ALA A 224 -1.86 6.96 -1.67
CA ALA A 224 -1.41 5.86 -2.52
C ALA A 224 -1.02 6.36 -3.92
N ASP A 225 -1.76 7.31 -4.50
CA ASP A 225 -1.41 7.97 -5.78
C ASP A 225 -0.06 8.70 -5.71
N PHE A 226 0.21 9.40 -4.60
CA PHE A 226 1.51 10.03 -4.39
C PHE A 226 2.64 8.98 -4.36
N LEU A 227 2.46 7.90 -3.61
CA LEU A 227 3.43 6.81 -3.46
C LEU A 227 3.65 6.03 -4.76
N SER A 228 2.63 5.88 -5.60
CA SER A 228 2.75 5.16 -6.89
C SER A 228 3.52 5.97 -7.92
N ARG A 229 3.55 7.30 -7.81
CA ARG A 229 4.20 8.21 -8.76
C ARG A 229 5.56 8.74 -8.30
N ARG A 230 5.81 8.78 -6.98
CA ARG A 230 7.00 9.39 -6.37
C ARG A 230 7.55 8.49 -5.27
N LEU A 231 8.87 8.42 -5.19
CA LEU A 231 9.56 7.74 -4.11
C LEU A 231 9.76 8.71 -2.94
N ILE A 232 9.33 8.31 -1.75
CA ILE A 232 9.79 8.92 -0.49
C ILE A 232 11.31 8.87 -0.41
N LEU A 233 11.94 10.03 -0.16
CA LEU A 233 13.38 10.16 0.00
C LEU A 233 13.70 10.42 1.47
N PRO A 234 14.47 9.57 2.18
CA PRO A 234 14.72 9.71 3.61
C PRO A 234 15.31 11.06 4.05
N GLY A 235 15.96 11.79 3.14
CA GLY A 235 16.57 13.10 3.41
C GLY A 235 15.72 14.32 3.03
N GLU A 236 14.55 14.15 2.42
CA GLU A 236 13.74 15.28 1.89
C GLU A 236 12.51 15.63 2.73
N TRP A 237 12.50 15.26 4.00
CA TRP A 237 11.41 15.62 4.91
C TRP A 237 11.27 17.13 5.05
N SER A 238 10.05 17.64 4.88
CA SER A 238 9.71 19.03 5.14
C SER A 238 9.21 19.20 6.57
N LEU A 239 9.65 20.26 7.25
CA LEU A 239 9.10 20.64 8.54
C LEU A 239 7.67 21.16 8.38
N ASP A 240 6.78 20.84 9.31
CA ASP A 240 5.44 21.39 9.39
C ASP A 240 5.43 22.94 9.28
N PRO A 241 4.62 23.54 8.39
CA PRO A 241 4.62 24.99 8.16
C PRO A 241 4.31 25.82 9.41
N GLU A 242 3.39 25.36 10.26
CA GLU A 242 3.04 26.07 11.50
C GLU A 242 4.23 26.10 12.46
N THR A 243 4.92 24.98 12.63
CA THR A 243 6.14 24.88 13.44
C THR A 243 7.24 25.80 12.90
N PHE A 244 7.43 25.84 11.57
CA PHE A 244 8.39 26.76 10.95
C PHE A 244 8.04 28.23 11.21
N LEU A 245 6.76 28.61 11.09
CA LEU A 245 6.30 29.98 11.33
C LEU A 245 6.47 30.40 12.80
N GLN A 246 6.26 29.48 13.75
CA GLN A 246 6.51 29.73 15.17
C GLN A 246 7.98 30.05 15.45
N ILE A 247 8.91 29.34 14.81
CA ILE A 247 10.35 29.62 14.91
C ILE A 247 10.65 31.00 14.33
N CYS A 248 10.13 31.30 13.13
CA CYS A 248 10.35 32.58 12.46
C CYS A 248 9.80 33.77 13.27
N LYS A 249 8.68 33.57 13.97
CA LYS A 249 8.09 34.61 14.83
C LYS A 249 9.04 35.05 15.96
N VAL A 250 9.90 34.16 16.44
CA VAL A 250 10.82 34.45 17.56
C VAL A 250 12.22 34.82 17.07
N TRP A 251 12.71 34.18 16.02
CA TRP A 251 14.09 34.39 15.53
C TRP A 251 14.22 35.22 14.27
N GLY A 252 13.09 35.66 13.70
CA GLY A 252 13.04 36.40 12.44
C GLY A 252 12.83 35.48 11.23
N SER A 253 12.39 36.07 10.13
CA SER A 253 12.15 35.36 8.88
C SER A 253 13.47 35.21 8.10
N PRO A 254 13.87 33.97 7.74
CA PRO A 254 15.03 33.74 6.88
C PRO A 254 14.78 34.30 5.47
N VAL A 255 15.84 34.78 4.82
CA VAL A 255 15.78 35.33 3.45
C VAL A 255 16.05 34.28 2.37
N ILE A 256 16.47 33.08 2.79
CA ILE A 256 16.78 31.95 1.91
C ILE A 256 16.66 30.62 2.66
N ASP A 257 16.27 29.57 1.93
CA ASP A 257 16.35 28.17 2.38
C ASP A 257 17.55 27.48 1.71
N LEU A 258 18.60 27.18 2.48
CA LEU A 258 19.86 26.69 1.93
C LEU A 258 19.85 25.21 1.54
N MET A 259 18.88 24.41 1.97
CA MET A 259 18.85 22.98 1.59
C MET A 259 17.43 22.51 1.43
N ALA A 260 16.87 22.75 0.25
CA ALA A 260 15.51 22.37 -0.09
C ALA A 260 15.36 21.89 -1.54
N SER A 261 14.26 21.20 -1.79
CA SER A 261 13.70 20.99 -3.12
C SER A 261 12.52 21.93 -3.34
N LYS A 262 12.10 22.07 -4.60
CA LYS A 262 10.86 22.79 -4.97
C LYS A 262 9.62 22.36 -4.17
N TYR A 263 9.62 21.14 -3.62
CA TYR A 263 8.47 20.59 -2.89
C TYR A 263 8.50 20.86 -1.39
N ASN A 264 9.66 21.17 -0.80
CA ASN A 264 9.79 21.34 0.64
C ASN A 264 10.38 22.69 1.08
N ALA A 265 10.78 23.54 0.12
CA ALA A 265 11.34 24.87 0.36
C ALA A 265 10.45 25.74 1.25
N LYS A 266 11.06 26.38 2.25
CA LYS A 266 10.40 27.32 3.17
C LYS A 266 10.49 28.78 2.74
N HIS A 267 11.18 29.03 1.64
CA HIS A 267 11.33 30.36 1.06
C HIS A 267 11.36 30.28 -0.47
N GLN A 268 10.98 31.37 -1.15
CA GLN A 268 10.99 31.43 -2.63
C GLN A 268 12.40 31.31 -3.20
N ARG A 269 13.37 31.90 -2.49
CA ARG A 269 14.80 31.73 -2.74
C ARG A 269 15.28 30.50 -1.98
N PHE A 270 15.79 29.52 -2.69
CA PHE A 270 16.34 28.32 -2.06
C PHE A 270 17.49 27.71 -2.88
N PHE A 271 18.37 26.97 -2.20
CA PHE A 271 19.38 26.14 -2.84
C PHE A 271 18.98 24.67 -2.80
N SER A 272 19.30 23.94 -3.86
CA SER A 272 19.01 22.51 -4.00
C SER A 272 20.26 21.65 -3.96
N LEU A 273 20.10 20.36 -3.61
CA LEU A 273 21.20 19.40 -3.68
C LEU A 273 21.57 19.04 -5.14
N THR A 274 20.58 19.07 -6.03
CA THR A 274 20.74 18.74 -7.45
C THR A 274 20.06 19.79 -8.32
N ALA A 275 20.62 20.06 -9.49
CA ALA A 275 20.02 20.94 -10.49
C ALA A 275 18.59 20.48 -10.84
N GLY A 276 17.68 21.44 -10.94
CA GLY A 276 16.25 21.26 -11.08
C GLY A 276 15.59 22.49 -11.70
N GLN A 277 14.51 22.96 -11.06
CA GLN A 277 13.81 24.17 -11.48
C GLN A 277 13.45 25.00 -10.25
N GLY A 278 13.84 26.28 -10.28
CA GLY A 278 13.47 27.30 -9.31
C GLY A 278 14.49 27.50 -8.18
N GLU A 279 15.54 26.69 -8.10
CA GLU A 279 16.65 26.94 -7.19
C GLU A 279 17.47 28.18 -7.64
N GLU A 280 17.99 28.92 -6.66
CA GLU A 280 18.93 30.02 -6.88
C GLU A 280 20.35 29.50 -7.11
N ALA A 281 20.71 28.38 -6.48
CA ALA A 281 21.97 27.68 -6.70
C ALA A 281 21.89 26.19 -6.31
N VAL A 282 22.90 25.43 -6.75
CA VAL A 282 23.06 24.00 -6.44
C VAL A 282 24.24 23.81 -5.47
N ASP A 283 24.12 22.84 -4.57
CA ASP A 283 25.08 22.51 -3.51
C ASP A 283 25.45 23.72 -2.63
N ALA A 284 24.64 23.93 -1.60
CA ALA A 284 24.85 25.02 -0.66
C ALA A 284 26.23 25.01 0.02
N LEU A 285 26.89 23.86 0.19
CA LEU A 285 28.20 23.83 0.84
C LEU A 285 29.31 24.40 -0.04
N ALA A 286 29.13 24.33 -1.37
CA ALA A 286 30.04 24.89 -2.36
C ALA A 286 29.84 26.41 -2.55
N GLN A 287 28.66 26.94 -2.23
CA GLN A 287 28.35 28.36 -2.41
C GLN A 287 28.91 29.24 -1.28
N SER A 288 29.05 30.54 -1.56
CA SER A 288 29.22 31.57 -0.54
C SER A 288 27.89 31.82 0.18
N TRP A 289 27.96 32.00 1.49
CA TRP A 289 26.79 32.38 2.30
C TRP A 289 26.98 33.82 2.74
N ASP A 290 26.30 34.73 2.04
CA ASP A 290 26.25 36.16 2.37
C ASP A 290 24.79 36.60 2.54
N PHE A 291 24.20 36.12 3.63
CA PHE A 291 22.80 36.38 3.97
C PHE A 291 22.70 36.88 5.42
N SER A 292 21.69 37.70 5.69
CA SER A 292 21.41 38.17 7.05
C SER A 292 20.96 37.02 7.96
N LEU A 293 20.04 36.19 7.47
CA LEU A 293 19.51 35.01 8.17
C LEU A 293 19.09 33.95 7.15
N ALA A 294 19.60 32.74 7.29
CA ALA A 294 19.25 31.62 6.44
C ALA A 294 18.56 30.50 7.23
N TYR A 295 17.69 29.75 6.57
CA TYR A 295 17.13 28.50 7.10
C TYR A 295 17.81 27.30 6.46
N ILE A 296 18.00 26.24 7.24
CA ILE A 296 18.57 25.00 6.74
C ILE A 296 17.98 23.81 7.49
N PHE A 297 17.49 22.82 6.74
CA PHE A 297 17.09 21.53 7.27
C PHE A 297 17.77 20.40 6.49
N PRO A 298 19.03 20.07 6.85
CA PRO A 298 19.85 19.18 6.04
C PRO A 298 19.53 17.72 6.33
N PRO A 299 19.79 16.81 5.36
CA PRO A 299 19.89 15.38 5.64
C PRO A 299 20.89 15.12 6.78
N ILE A 300 20.55 14.20 7.69
CA ILE A 300 21.38 13.87 8.88
C ILE A 300 22.85 13.60 8.53
N PRO A 301 23.21 12.86 7.46
CA PRO A 301 24.61 12.64 7.09
C PRO A 301 25.40 13.92 6.75
N MET A 302 24.71 15.01 6.39
CA MET A 302 25.33 16.28 6.01
C MET A 302 25.52 17.24 7.19
N LEU A 303 24.91 16.97 8.35
CA LEU A 303 24.93 17.87 9.52
C LEU A 303 26.34 18.32 9.91
N ALA A 304 27.30 17.39 10.01
CA ALA A 304 28.66 17.74 10.41
C ALA A 304 29.35 18.71 9.44
N ARG A 305 29.06 18.60 8.14
CA ARG A 305 29.62 19.50 7.11
C ARG A 305 28.93 20.86 7.15
N VAL A 306 27.60 20.88 7.34
CA VAL A 306 26.82 22.11 7.52
C VAL A 306 27.31 22.89 8.73
N ILE A 307 27.46 22.26 9.89
CA ILE A 307 27.91 22.91 11.13
C ILE A 307 29.32 23.51 10.94
N LYS A 308 30.24 22.77 10.30
CA LYS A 308 31.57 23.30 9.95
C LYS A 308 31.49 24.52 9.02
N LYS A 309 30.60 24.51 8.03
CA LYS A 309 30.40 25.65 7.13
C LYS A 309 29.84 26.86 7.88
N VAL A 310 28.86 26.67 8.77
CA VAL A 310 28.33 27.74 9.63
C VAL A 310 29.44 28.38 10.47
N ALA A 311 30.35 27.59 11.03
CA ALA A 311 31.48 28.12 11.81
C ALA A 311 32.42 29.03 11.00
N LEU A 312 32.47 28.86 9.67
CA LEU A 312 33.36 29.61 8.77
C LEU A 312 32.65 30.77 8.05
N CYS A 313 31.37 31.01 8.34
CA CYS A 313 30.57 32.02 7.65
C CYS A 313 30.00 33.04 8.64
N SER A 314 29.82 34.28 8.17
CA SER A 314 29.18 35.37 8.94
C SER A 314 27.66 35.25 8.99
N THR A 315 27.07 34.49 8.06
CA THR A 315 25.61 34.28 7.97
C THR A 315 25.06 33.63 9.23
N GLU A 316 24.03 34.23 9.81
CA GLU A 316 23.26 33.63 10.89
C GLU A 316 22.30 32.56 10.32
N VAL A 317 22.14 31.45 11.03
CA VAL A 317 21.42 30.28 10.52
C VAL A 317 20.42 29.73 11.54
N ILE A 318 19.19 29.51 11.10
CA ILE A 318 18.20 28.66 11.77
C ILE A 318 18.37 27.24 11.21
N LEU A 319 19.04 26.38 11.99
CA LEU A 319 19.27 24.99 11.66
C LEU A 319 18.27 24.09 12.38
N ILE A 320 17.59 23.22 11.63
CA ILE A 320 16.83 22.10 12.20
C ILE A 320 17.75 20.89 12.30
N ALA A 321 18.06 20.46 13.52
CA ALA A 321 18.95 19.33 13.77
C ALA A 321 18.53 18.54 15.01
N PRO A 322 18.79 17.21 15.04
CA PRO A 322 18.49 16.39 16.20
C PRO A 322 19.35 16.78 17.40
N ALA A 323 18.77 16.83 18.60
CA ALA A 323 19.50 17.06 19.84
C ALA A 323 20.09 15.75 20.37
N TRP A 324 21.19 15.28 19.77
CA TRP A 324 21.83 14.00 20.11
C TRP A 324 23.19 14.19 20.79
N PRO A 325 23.29 14.20 22.13
CA PRO A 325 24.54 14.49 22.86
C PRO A 325 25.71 13.58 22.54
N ARG A 326 25.44 12.34 22.12
CA ARG A 326 26.46 11.33 21.80
C ARG A 326 27.08 11.51 20.40
N ARG A 327 26.63 12.49 19.60
CA ARG A 327 27.19 12.75 18.26
C ARG A 327 28.37 13.71 18.36
N SER A 328 29.40 13.46 17.55
CA SER A 328 30.64 14.26 17.54
C SER A 328 30.44 15.74 17.20
N TRP A 329 29.36 16.09 16.48
CA TRP A 329 29.06 17.47 16.10
C TRP A 329 28.19 18.23 17.14
N TYR A 330 27.72 17.57 18.20
CA TYR A 330 26.79 18.19 19.17
C TYR A 330 27.44 19.33 19.97
N SER A 331 28.71 19.17 20.38
CA SER A 331 29.44 20.24 21.07
C SER A 331 29.58 21.49 20.21
N SER A 332 29.84 21.32 18.91
CA SER A 332 29.92 22.44 17.97
C SER A 332 28.57 23.15 17.80
N LEU A 333 27.44 22.44 17.86
CA LEU A 333 26.11 23.08 17.87
C LEU A 333 25.93 24.00 19.08
N LEU A 334 26.28 23.51 20.27
CA LEU A 334 26.17 24.29 21.51
C LEU A 334 27.06 25.53 21.47
N GLN A 335 28.31 25.38 21.00
CA GLN A 335 29.26 26.48 20.89
C GLN A 335 28.82 27.57 19.91
N LEU A 336 28.27 27.17 18.76
CA LEU A 336 27.82 28.13 17.74
C LEU A 336 26.45 28.73 18.05
N SER A 337 25.75 28.25 19.08
CA SER A 337 24.39 28.68 19.37
C SER A 337 24.35 30.06 20.02
N VAL A 338 23.58 30.97 19.43
CA VAL A 338 23.41 32.35 19.93
C VAL A 338 22.10 32.55 20.70
N SER A 339 21.31 31.49 20.88
CA SER A 339 20.06 31.49 21.63
C SER A 339 19.82 30.10 22.22
N PRO A 340 19.03 29.96 23.29
CA PRO A 340 18.68 28.65 23.82
C PRO A 340 18.08 27.75 22.72
N PRO A 341 18.52 26.49 22.61
CA PRO A 341 17.96 25.56 21.63
C PRO A 341 16.47 25.36 21.88
N TRP A 342 15.68 25.25 20.80
CA TRP A 342 14.23 25.12 20.87
C TRP A 342 13.80 23.70 20.48
N PRO A 343 13.41 22.84 21.44
CA PRO A 343 12.91 21.50 21.13
C PRO A 343 11.57 21.56 20.38
N LEU A 344 11.48 20.87 19.25
CA LEU A 344 10.26 20.90 18.43
C LEU A 344 9.16 20.02 19.05
N PRO A 345 7.87 20.38 18.86
CA PRO A 345 6.76 19.58 19.38
C PRO A 345 6.72 18.21 18.70
N VAL A 346 6.47 17.17 19.48
CA VAL A 346 6.30 15.80 18.96
C VAL A 346 4.85 15.64 18.49
N LYS A 347 4.61 15.84 17.19
CA LYS A 347 3.32 15.59 16.52
C LYS A 347 3.49 14.73 15.27
N GLU A 348 2.50 13.92 14.92
CA GLU A 348 2.51 13.07 13.69
C GLU A 348 2.78 13.92 12.44
N ASN A 349 2.15 15.10 12.45
CA ASN A 349 2.41 16.30 11.68
C ASN A 349 3.79 16.71 11.23
N LEU A 350 4.76 16.50 12.13
CA LEU A 350 5.91 17.39 12.27
C LEU A 350 6.76 17.37 11.00
N LEU A 351 6.85 16.20 10.37
CA LEU A 351 7.63 15.96 9.18
C LEU A 351 6.76 15.33 8.11
N HIS A 352 6.77 15.90 6.91
CA HIS A 352 5.97 15.40 5.80
C HIS A 352 6.71 15.44 4.46
N GLN A 353 6.31 14.57 3.54
CA GLN A 353 6.66 14.59 2.13
C GLN A 353 5.37 14.46 1.31
N GLY A 354 4.91 15.60 0.78
CA GLY A 354 3.55 15.68 0.22
C GLY A 354 2.50 15.25 1.26
N PRO A 355 1.63 14.27 0.94
CA PRO A 355 0.59 13.77 1.85
C PRO A 355 1.09 12.70 2.83
N ILE A 356 2.38 12.38 2.84
CA ILE A 356 2.96 11.32 3.68
C ILE A 356 3.62 11.93 4.91
N PHE A 357 3.28 11.42 6.09
CA PHE A 357 3.92 11.79 7.35
C PHE A 357 5.08 10.85 7.70
N HIS A 358 6.07 11.39 8.41
CA HIS A 358 7.19 10.59 8.91
C HIS A 358 6.68 9.56 9.94
N PRO A 359 7.12 8.28 9.88
CA PRO A 359 6.56 7.23 10.72
C PRO A 359 6.92 7.38 12.20
N ASN A 360 8.05 8.00 12.53
CA ASN A 360 8.49 8.20 13.90
C ASN A 360 9.29 9.52 14.09
N PRO A 361 8.63 10.69 14.07
CA PRO A 361 9.31 11.98 14.24
C PRO A 361 9.91 12.13 15.65
N ALA A 362 9.31 11.48 16.66
CA ALA A 362 9.78 11.53 18.04
C ALA A 362 11.22 11.01 18.21
N ALA A 363 11.57 9.93 17.50
CA ALA A 363 12.90 9.34 17.57
C ALA A 363 14.03 10.28 17.09
N LEU A 364 13.69 11.27 16.26
CA LEU A 364 14.66 12.24 15.77
C LEU A 364 15.02 13.28 16.83
N GLN A 365 14.14 13.56 17.80
CA GLN A 365 14.38 14.59 18.82
C GLN A 365 14.80 15.93 18.18
N LEU A 366 14.10 16.34 17.13
CA LEU A 366 14.45 17.53 16.37
C LEU A 366 14.33 18.78 17.24
N THR A 367 15.30 19.66 17.07
CA THR A 367 15.45 20.92 17.79
C THR A 367 15.82 21.98 16.76
N ALA A 368 15.26 23.17 16.89
CA ALA A 368 15.71 24.32 16.13
C ALA A 368 16.87 24.99 16.87
N TRP A 369 17.90 25.34 16.11
CA TRP A 369 19.14 25.92 16.62
C TRP A 369 19.37 27.24 15.88
N ARG A 370 19.51 28.34 16.62
CA ARG A 370 19.97 29.61 16.06
C ARG A 370 21.48 29.67 16.22
N LEU A 371 22.20 29.68 15.11
CA LEU A 371 23.66 29.54 15.05
C LEU A 371 24.32 30.72 14.36
N LYS A 372 25.51 31.10 14.82
CA LYS A 372 26.36 32.09 14.16
C LYS A 372 27.84 31.70 14.31
N GLY A 373 28.61 31.84 13.23
CA GLY A 373 30.06 31.66 13.27
C GLY A 373 30.73 32.71 14.17
N MET A 374 31.73 32.27 14.92
CA MET A 374 32.69 33.17 15.58
C MET A 374 33.79 33.42 14.55
N LEU A 375 33.71 34.54 13.83
CA LEU A 375 34.78 34.92 12.89
C LEU A 375 36.12 35.07 13.61
#